data_AF-A0A7C7URL2-F1
#
_entry.id   AF-A0A7C7URL2-F1
#
_cell.length_a   1.000
_cell.length_b   1.000
_cell.length_c   1.000
_cell.angle_alpha   90.00
_cell.angle_beta   90.00
_cell.angle_gamma   90.00
#
_symmetry.space_group_name_H-M   'P 1'
#
loop_
_entity.id
_entity.type
_entity.pdbx_description
1 polymer ?
#
loop_
_entity_poly.entity_id
_entity_poly.type
_entity_poly.pdbx_seq_one_letter_code
_entity_poly.pdbx_strand_id
1 'polypeptide(L)'
;MINTNSVDSIRVGDHLCNFYQNRQQLWRLTIPFIQRGLESGEKCLYVAEESSLQEMQSVLQRQGTSVQVHLAQGRLLLLTAEEACLQPGVFSPEALIGLLLRILQEAIAEGYRGLRMAMEMSWTLRWASSLAWLAEYESKLNCYFSQHPVTTLCLYNQRRFPEEVLLDVLRTHPLVALDQAIHANLYYLPPRIFLRQDKKEQFHWYLANIGQGVSLSRWFVGEPDPSTLRRGSGRDSEHRLEGLLSDVRWPISPAAAGRWRIYCLGELRVYRPDGTLVNWDMTKGATRKVKTLFAYLLERGKAGAATEKLADLLWPNQKDTRKGLARLYHTVHCLRLALEPQLSTGRASRYVLYEGDRYFLTLPDDSWIDAVAFDRLCHRGEDLTRLGEDGDALVCYLGAEDLYKGDFLADIPLLYAERVDDDWCWSRRYWLQEMYLKLLLSLGELYLKRGAIPESLSYWQGALTMNPCCEEAHRGMMRAFYQAGRRDALVRQYGLCTDLLRREENRAPDVRTAQLYRELMTTLRQPLDRAQDTAWNGNQS
;
A
#
# COMPACT_ATOMS: atom_id res chain seq x y z
N MET A 1 7.45 2.32 37.67
CA MET A 1 8.45 3.10 36.90
C MET A 1 8.92 2.21 35.76
N ILE A 2 8.52 2.50 34.52
CA ILE A 2 8.95 1.73 33.36
C ILE A 2 10.41 2.12 33.11
N ASN A 3 11.32 1.17 33.25
CA ASN A 3 12.76 1.37 33.03
C ASN A 3 12.95 1.91 31.60
N THR A 4 13.37 3.16 31.45
CA THR A 4 13.64 3.77 30.14
C THR A 4 14.94 3.21 29.61
N ASN A 5 14.81 2.21 28.75
CA ASN A 5 15.92 1.58 28.07
C ASN A 5 16.32 2.43 26.84
N SER A 6 17.62 2.70 26.66
CA SER A 6 18.16 3.39 25.47
C SER A 6 18.36 2.40 24.31
N VAL A 7 18.86 2.88 23.18
CA VAL A 7 19.34 2.05 22.06
C VAL A 7 20.34 0.96 22.52
N ASP A 8 21.04 1.16 23.65
CA ASP A 8 21.97 0.19 24.22
C ASP A 8 21.29 -1.07 24.76
N SER A 9 19.98 -1.02 25.04
CA SER A 9 19.24 -2.18 25.50
C SER A 9 18.87 -3.15 24.36
N ILE A 10 19.01 -2.72 23.11
CA ILE A 10 18.58 -3.48 21.94
C ILE A 10 19.48 -4.69 21.77
N ARG A 11 18.88 -5.87 21.73
CA ARG A 11 19.54 -7.16 21.57
C ARG A 11 19.51 -7.60 20.12
N VAL A 12 20.44 -8.50 19.79
CA VAL A 12 20.46 -9.15 18.48
C VAL A 12 19.16 -9.95 18.31
N GLY A 13 18.47 -9.75 17.19
CA GLY A 13 17.16 -10.37 16.91
C GLY A 13 15.95 -9.50 17.28
N ASP A 14 16.15 -8.34 17.92
CA ASP A 14 15.06 -7.45 18.25
C ASP A 14 14.42 -6.85 16.98
N HIS A 15 13.10 -6.74 17.00
CA HIS A 15 12.30 -6.14 15.94
C HIS A 15 11.47 -4.98 16.51
N LEU A 16 11.76 -3.78 16.05
CA LEU A 16 11.24 -2.54 16.60
C LEU A 16 10.51 -1.73 15.54
N CYS A 17 9.42 -1.06 15.91
CA CYS A 17 8.87 0.04 15.12
C CYS A 17 9.16 1.40 15.76
N ASN A 18 9.24 2.42 14.92
CA ASN A 18 9.23 3.83 15.32
C ASN A 18 8.29 4.62 14.42
N PHE A 19 7.63 5.62 15.00
CA PHE A 19 6.68 6.47 14.32
C PHE A 19 7.18 7.91 14.32
N TYR A 20 7.45 8.47 13.15
CA TYR A 20 7.97 9.83 12.99
C TYR A 20 7.01 10.70 12.16
N GLN A 21 7.13 12.02 12.30
CA GLN A 21 6.35 13.01 11.54
C GLN A 21 7.25 13.93 10.71
N ASN A 22 8.55 13.99 11.03
CA ASN A 22 9.49 14.86 10.36
C ASN A 22 10.90 14.27 10.39
N ARG A 23 11.78 14.90 9.61
CA ARG A 23 13.15 14.44 9.41
C ARG A 23 14.01 14.47 10.68
N GLN A 24 13.76 15.41 11.57
CA GLN A 24 14.46 15.46 12.86
C GLN A 24 14.12 14.24 13.71
N GLN A 25 12.84 13.85 13.78
CA GLN A 25 12.39 12.66 14.49
C GLN A 25 12.93 11.37 13.85
N LEU A 26 12.94 11.28 12.51
CA LEU A 26 13.52 10.15 11.78
C LEU A 26 14.98 9.89 12.20
N TRP A 27 15.81 10.95 12.23
CA TRP A 27 17.24 10.83 12.55
C TRP A 27 17.52 10.60 14.03
N ARG A 28 16.64 11.04 14.92
CA ARG A 28 16.82 10.98 16.38
C ARG A 28 17.07 9.57 16.90
N LEU A 29 16.44 8.56 16.30
CA LEU A 29 16.60 7.15 16.64
C LEU A 29 17.51 6.41 15.66
N THR A 30 17.33 6.64 14.36
CA THR A 30 18.02 5.92 13.29
C THR A 30 19.54 6.04 13.38
N ILE A 31 20.04 7.25 13.68
CA ILE A 31 21.49 7.49 13.72
C ILE A 31 22.17 6.75 14.88
N PRO A 32 21.73 6.91 16.15
CA PRO A 32 22.26 6.11 17.25
C PRO A 32 22.11 4.59 17.03
N PHE A 33 20.98 4.16 16.43
CA PHE A 33 20.74 2.74 16.12
C PHE A 33 21.81 2.16 15.19
N ILE A 34 22.14 2.85 14.10
CA ILE A 34 23.18 2.41 13.14
C ILE A 34 24.57 2.50 13.78
N GLN A 35 24.90 3.60 14.47
CA GLN A 35 26.18 3.75 15.15
C GLN A 35 26.44 2.63 16.14
N ARG A 36 25.43 2.24 16.93
CA ARG A 36 25.57 1.16 17.91
C ARG A 36 25.86 -0.20 17.25
N GLY A 37 25.27 -0.49 16.09
CA GLY A 37 25.59 -1.70 15.33
C GLY A 37 27.03 -1.71 14.81
N LEU A 38 27.49 -0.56 14.30
CA LEU A 38 28.88 -0.38 13.87
C LEU A 38 29.87 -0.45 15.05
N GLU A 39 29.50 -0.06 16.26
CA GLU A 39 30.35 -0.29 17.45
C GLU A 39 30.34 -1.75 17.89
N SER A 40 29.20 -2.42 17.75
CA SER A 40 28.97 -3.76 18.29
C SER A 40 29.46 -4.90 17.39
N GLY A 41 30.10 -4.62 16.26
CA GLY A 41 30.60 -5.65 15.35
C GLY A 41 29.55 -6.20 14.37
N GLU A 42 28.47 -5.46 14.11
CA GLU A 42 27.42 -5.85 13.15
C GLU A 42 27.66 -5.20 11.77
N LYS A 43 27.15 -5.84 10.71
CA LYS A 43 26.98 -5.20 9.41
C LYS A 43 25.67 -4.40 9.45
N CYS A 44 25.70 -3.14 9.03
CA CYS A 44 24.56 -2.23 9.13
C CYS A 44 23.97 -1.94 7.75
N LEU A 45 22.64 -1.96 7.64
CA LEU A 45 21.88 -1.62 6.44
C LEU A 45 20.91 -0.49 6.74
N TYR A 46 20.89 0.54 5.90
CA TYR A 46 19.83 1.55 5.88
C TYR A 46 19.12 1.52 4.53
N VAL A 47 17.80 1.42 4.55
CA VAL A 47 16.96 1.50 3.35
C VAL A 47 16.18 2.81 3.38
N ALA A 48 16.52 3.70 2.44
CA ALA A 48 15.96 5.03 2.32
C ALA A 48 14.75 5.03 1.37
N GLU A 49 13.73 5.81 1.71
CA GLU A 49 12.56 6.02 0.85
C GLU A 49 12.24 7.51 0.74
N GLU A 50 11.98 8.16 1.87
CA GLU A 50 11.68 9.58 1.92
C GLU A 50 12.95 10.41 2.02
N SER A 51 13.99 9.88 2.69
CA SER A 51 15.31 10.52 2.74
C SER A 51 16.16 10.15 1.53
N SER A 52 17.19 10.96 1.26
CA SER A 52 18.23 10.58 0.29
C SER A 52 19.40 9.88 0.98
N LEU A 53 20.10 9.03 0.24
CA LEU A 53 21.32 8.39 0.74
C LEU A 53 22.38 9.45 1.12
N GLN A 54 22.46 10.56 0.37
CA GLN A 54 23.35 11.67 0.69
C GLN A 54 22.98 12.35 2.00
N GLU A 55 21.69 12.49 2.30
CA GLU A 55 21.23 13.04 3.58
C GLU A 55 21.66 12.15 4.74
N MET A 56 21.41 10.84 4.65
CA MET A 56 21.83 9.86 5.66
C MET A 56 23.34 9.89 5.89
N GLN A 57 24.14 9.88 4.82
CA GLN A 57 25.60 10.01 4.91
C GLN A 57 26.03 11.30 5.61
N SER A 58 25.42 12.43 5.22
CA SER A 58 25.74 13.75 5.78
C SER A 58 25.40 13.85 7.27
N VAL A 59 24.30 13.22 7.70
CA VAL A 59 23.90 13.20 9.11
C VAL A 59 24.84 12.30 9.92
N LEU A 60 25.13 11.08 9.45
CA LEU A 60 26.08 10.17 10.11
C LEU A 60 27.47 10.79 10.25
N GLN A 61 27.96 11.45 9.20
CA GLN A 61 29.27 12.11 9.19
C GLN A 61 29.33 13.27 10.19
N ARG A 62 28.28 14.10 10.26
CA ARG A 62 28.19 15.20 11.26
C ARG A 62 28.14 14.68 12.69
N GLN A 63 27.64 13.47 12.91
CA GLN A 63 27.60 12.79 14.20
C GLN A 63 28.86 11.94 14.49
N GLY A 64 29.95 12.17 13.74
CA GLY A 64 31.27 11.59 14.02
C GLY A 64 31.50 10.19 13.43
N THR A 65 30.60 9.68 12.59
CA THR A 65 30.77 8.36 11.95
C THR A 65 31.70 8.48 10.75
N SER A 66 32.71 7.61 10.63
CA SER A 66 33.57 7.51 9.44
C SER A 66 32.86 6.80 8.29
N VAL A 67 31.83 7.44 7.72
CA VAL A 67 30.89 6.83 6.76
C VAL A 67 31.61 6.18 5.57
N GLN A 68 32.54 6.90 4.93
CA GLN A 68 33.24 6.41 3.74
C GLN A 68 34.10 5.17 4.03
N VAL A 69 34.67 5.06 5.24
CA VAL A 69 35.43 3.89 5.65
C VAL A 69 34.51 2.68 5.78
N HIS A 70 33.36 2.83 6.43
CA HIS A 70 32.41 1.73 6.60
C HIS A 70 31.75 1.30 5.29
N LEU A 71 31.50 2.22 4.37
CA LEU A 71 31.03 1.90 3.01
C LEU A 71 32.09 1.10 2.24
N ALA A 72 33.35 1.57 2.22
CA ALA A 72 34.44 0.90 1.51
C ALA A 72 34.74 -0.50 2.05
N GLN A 73 34.51 -0.73 3.34
CA GLN A 73 34.66 -2.03 4.00
C GLN A 73 33.43 -2.95 3.84
N GLY A 74 32.36 -2.50 3.16
CA GLY A 74 31.10 -3.24 3.06
C GLY A 74 30.35 -3.41 4.39
N ARG A 75 30.74 -2.65 5.41
CA ARG A 75 30.19 -2.73 6.77
C ARG A 75 28.93 -1.91 6.95
N LEU A 76 28.80 -0.82 6.21
CA LEU A 76 27.58 -0.05 6.08
C LEU A 76 27.09 -0.21 4.64
N LEU A 77 25.82 -0.59 4.48
CA LEU A 77 25.11 -0.63 3.21
C LEU A 77 24.01 0.42 3.24
N LEU A 78 23.93 1.21 2.17
CA LEU A 78 22.90 2.24 1.99
C LEU A 78 22.21 1.93 0.68
N LEU A 79 20.92 1.61 0.75
CA LEU A 79 20.09 1.30 -0.42
C LEU A 79 18.88 2.23 -0.44
N THR A 80 18.39 2.54 -1.61
CA THR A 80 17.02 3.06 -1.79
C THR A 80 16.02 1.90 -1.66
N ALA A 81 14.75 2.20 -1.36
CA ALA A 81 13.71 1.18 -1.31
C ALA A 81 13.55 0.45 -2.65
N GLU A 82 13.77 1.14 -3.76
CA GLU A 82 13.77 0.55 -5.11
C GLU A 82 14.89 -0.48 -5.28
N GLU A 83 16.12 -0.17 -4.84
CA GLU A 83 17.25 -1.10 -4.86
C GLU A 83 17.05 -2.27 -3.88
N ALA A 84 16.39 -2.03 -2.74
CA ALA A 84 16.11 -3.05 -1.74
C ALA A 84 14.92 -3.98 -2.09
N CYS A 85 14.12 -3.67 -3.13
CA CYS A 85 12.89 -4.40 -3.51
C CYS A 85 12.67 -4.55 -5.04
N LEU A 86 13.63 -5.17 -5.76
CA LEU A 86 13.52 -6.02 -6.97
C LEU A 86 12.30 -5.84 -7.93
N GLN A 87 12.56 -5.22 -9.10
CA GLN A 87 11.72 -5.03 -10.32
C GLN A 87 10.30 -4.42 -10.17
N PRO A 88 9.87 -3.55 -11.11
CA PRO A 88 8.57 -2.90 -11.04
C PRO A 88 7.42 -3.90 -11.22
N GLY A 89 6.44 -3.90 -10.30
CA GLY A 89 5.08 -4.38 -10.57
C GLY A 89 4.34 -5.08 -9.43
N VAL A 90 5.03 -5.81 -8.53
CA VAL A 90 4.39 -6.50 -7.39
C VAL A 90 5.38 -6.65 -6.22
N PHE A 91 5.04 -6.10 -5.05
CA PHE A 91 5.80 -6.36 -3.82
C PHE A 91 5.69 -7.84 -3.39
N SER A 92 6.83 -8.49 -3.17
CA SER A 92 6.90 -9.83 -2.56
C SER A 92 7.67 -9.74 -1.24
N PRO A 93 7.02 -10.01 -0.09
CA PRO A 93 7.68 -10.24 1.20
C PRO A 93 8.89 -11.17 1.11
N GLU A 94 8.77 -12.21 0.30
CA GLU A 94 9.77 -13.27 0.11
C GLU A 94 11.03 -12.73 -0.57
N ALA A 95 10.89 -11.78 -1.50
CA ALA A 95 12.01 -11.17 -2.20
C ALA A 95 12.88 -10.32 -1.24
N LEU A 96 12.24 -9.51 -0.39
CA LEU A 96 12.93 -8.70 0.61
C LEU A 96 13.56 -9.58 1.70
N ILE A 97 12.83 -10.56 2.24
CA ILE A 97 13.39 -11.54 3.20
C ILE A 97 14.59 -12.27 2.58
N GLY A 98 14.49 -12.66 1.30
CA GLY A 98 15.58 -13.27 0.55
C GLY A 98 16.80 -12.37 0.40
N LEU A 99 16.62 -11.06 0.18
CA LEU A 99 17.71 -10.09 0.19
C LEU A 99 18.40 -10.01 1.56
N LEU A 100 17.61 -9.86 2.63
CA LEU A 100 18.15 -9.78 3.99
C LEU A 100 18.90 -11.05 4.39
N LEU A 101 18.40 -12.22 3.97
CA LEU A 101 19.07 -13.51 4.11
C LEU A 101 20.45 -13.53 3.46
N ARG A 102 20.57 -13.04 2.23
CA ARG A 102 21.85 -12.98 1.52
C ARG A 102 22.84 -12.07 2.23
N ILE A 103 22.41 -10.85 2.58
CA ILE A 103 23.27 -9.88 3.28
C ILE A 103 23.70 -10.44 4.63
N LEU A 104 22.81 -11.11 5.35
CA LEU A 104 23.14 -11.76 6.62
C LEU A 104 24.16 -12.87 6.43
N GLN A 105 23.98 -13.76 5.46
CA GLN A 105 24.92 -14.87 5.19
C GLN A 105 26.31 -14.35 4.86
N GLU A 106 26.40 -13.30 4.04
CA GLU A 106 27.67 -12.59 3.75
C GLU A 106 28.26 -11.97 5.01
N ALA A 107 27.45 -11.29 5.83
CA ALA A 107 27.90 -10.69 7.07
C ALA A 107 28.52 -11.73 8.02
N ILE A 108 27.87 -12.89 8.18
CA ILE A 108 28.39 -13.98 9.01
C ILE A 108 29.67 -14.58 8.40
N ALA A 109 29.73 -14.76 7.08
CA ALA A 109 30.92 -15.27 6.39
C ALA A 109 32.13 -14.33 6.54
N GLU A 110 31.88 -13.02 6.61
CA GLU A 110 32.89 -11.98 6.85
C GLU A 110 33.24 -11.81 8.35
N GLY A 111 32.60 -12.55 9.24
CA GLY A 111 32.89 -12.56 10.68
C GLY A 111 32.15 -11.50 11.51
N TYR A 112 31.15 -10.83 10.95
CA TYR A 112 30.27 -9.93 11.71
C TYR A 112 29.32 -10.73 12.61
N ARG A 113 28.87 -10.11 13.70
CA ARG A 113 27.99 -10.75 14.70
C ARG A 113 26.53 -10.92 14.23
N GLY A 114 26.14 -10.21 13.18
CA GLY A 114 24.77 -10.17 12.67
C GLY A 114 24.53 -9.01 11.73
N LEU A 115 23.28 -8.85 11.32
CA LEU A 115 22.79 -7.76 10.48
C LEU A 115 21.92 -6.82 11.32
N ARG A 116 22.21 -5.52 11.29
CA ARG A 116 21.36 -4.48 11.87
C ARG A 116 20.77 -3.62 10.77
N MET A 117 19.45 -3.57 10.65
CA MET A 117 18.76 -2.84 9.58
C MET A 117 17.81 -1.78 10.12
N ALA A 118 17.80 -0.61 9.51
CA ALA A 118 16.73 0.37 9.63
C ALA A 118 16.11 0.65 8.25
N MET A 119 14.79 0.66 8.15
CA MET A 119 14.06 0.78 6.89
C MET A 119 12.91 1.78 7.03
N GLU A 120 12.90 2.79 6.16
CA GLU A 120 11.73 3.64 5.96
C GLU A 120 10.62 2.83 5.30
N MET A 121 9.41 2.83 5.87
CA MET A 121 8.34 1.92 5.43
C MET A 121 7.39 2.53 4.40
N SER A 122 7.51 3.83 4.12
CA SER A 122 6.57 4.56 3.26
C SER A 122 6.55 4.08 1.81
N TRP A 123 7.50 3.25 1.39
CA TRP A 123 7.46 2.56 0.09
C TRP A 123 6.25 1.64 -0.02
N THR A 124 5.71 1.14 1.11
CA THR A 124 4.49 0.33 1.14
C THR A 124 3.25 1.12 0.71
N LEU A 125 3.32 2.45 0.68
CA LEU A 125 2.26 3.29 0.14
C LEU A 125 2.30 3.38 -1.38
N ARG A 126 3.47 3.15 -2.02
CA ARG A 126 3.60 3.12 -3.49
C ARG A 126 2.78 1.99 -4.10
N TRP A 127 2.65 0.89 -3.37
CA TRP A 127 1.84 -0.25 -3.74
C TRP A 127 0.77 -0.38 -2.68
N ALA A 128 -0.38 0.27 -2.83
CA ALA A 128 -1.43 0.18 -1.80
C ALA A 128 -1.94 -1.27 -1.61
N SER A 129 -1.74 -2.13 -2.60
CA SER A 129 -1.85 -3.59 -2.44
C SER A 129 -0.92 -4.15 -1.35
N SER A 130 0.28 -3.60 -1.17
CA SER A 130 1.24 -3.97 -0.12
C SER A 130 0.79 -3.61 1.29
N LEU A 131 -0.09 -2.62 1.50
CA LEU A 131 -0.76 -2.41 2.80
C LEU A 131 -1.64 -3.62 3.16
N ALA A 132 -2.27 -4.23 2.15
CA ALA A 132 -2.99 -5.50 2.28
C ALA A 132 -2.04 -6.70 2.51
N TRP A 133 -0.72 -6.52 2.48
CA TRP A 133 0.27 -7.53 2.84
C TRP A 133 1.11 -7.16 4.06
N LEU A 134 1.14 -5.89 4.48
CA LEU A 134 2.04 -5.39 5.53
C LEU A 134 1.92 -6.19 6.83
N ALA A 135 0.72 -6.46 7.27
CA ALA A 135 0.47 -7.24 8.48
C ALA A 135 0.99 -8.70 8.39
N GLU A 136 0.87 -9.32 7.21
CA GLU A 136 1.41 -10.66 6.96
C GLU A 136 2.93 -10.63 6.80
N TYR A 137 3.46 -9.60 6.14
CA TYR A 137 4.88 -9.32 6.02
C TYR A 137 5.54 -9.17 7.39
N GLU A 138 5.01 -8.28 8.25
CA GLU A 138 5.53 -8.07 9.61
C GLU A 138 5.45 -9.33 10.46
N SER A 139 4.38 -10.10 10.29
CA SER A 139 4.23 -11.40 10.94
C SER A 139 5.30 -12.41 10.49
N LYS A 140 5.56 -12.50 9.17
CA LYS A 140 6.61 -13.37 8.59
C LYS A 140 8.00 -12.93 9.05
N LEU A 141 8.26 -11.62 9.05
CA LEU A 141 9.50 -11.03 9.55
C LEU A 141 9.75 -11.42 11.01
N ASN A 142 8.76 -11.28 11.89
CA ASN A 142 8.90 -11.65 13.30
C ASN A 142 9.28 -13.12 13.49
N CYS A 143 8.63 -14.05 12.77
CA CYS A 143 8.98 -15.45 12.84
C CYS A 143 10.42 -15.69 12.39
N TYR A 144 10.85 -15.02 11.33
CA TYR A 144 12.17 -15.18 10.75
C TYR A 144 13.28 -14.54 11.63
N PHE A 145 13.12 -13.28 12.05
CA PHE A 145 14.10 -12.58 12.89
C PHE A 145 14.28 -13.22 14.27
N SER A 146 13.25 -13.88 14.80
CA SER A 146 13.40 -14.66 16.04
C SER A 146 14.39 -15.83 15.93
N GLN A 147 14.74 -16.26 14.71
CA GLN A 147 15.61 -17.42 14.45
C GLN A 147 16.99 -17.04 13.90
N HIS A 148 17.22 -15.76 13.63
CA HIS A 148 18.43 -15.28 12.96
C HIS A 148 18.98 -14.02 13.63
N PRO A 149 20.30 -13.77 13.58
CA PRO A 149 20.89 -12.58 14.20
C PRO A 149 20.65 -11.33 13.33
N VAL A 150 19.38 -10.94 13.18
CA VAL A 150 18.93 -9.76 12.45
C VAL A 150 18.16 -8.85 13.40
N THR A 151 18.72 -7.66 13.64
CA THR A 151 18.08 -6.61 14.43
C THR A 151 17.44 -5.60 13.50
N THR A 152 16.17 -5.26 13.67
CA THR A 152 15.42 -4.44 12.70
C THR A 152 14.67 -3.28 13.34
N LEU A 153 14.71 -2.14 12.64
CA LEU A 153 14.00 -0.92 12.98
C LEU A 153 13.13 -0.48 11.78
N CYS A 154 11.83 -0.69 11.88
CA CYS A 154 10.85 -0.28 10.87
C CYS A 154 10.35 1.15 11.18
N LEU A 155 10.55 2.07 10.24
CA LEU A 155 10.32 3.51 10.42
C LEU A 155 9.06 3.96 9.66
N TYR A 156 8.04 4.40 10.39
CA TYR A 156 6.72 4.75 9.84
C TYR A 156 6.43 6.26 9.93
N ASN A 157 6.12 6.89 8.79
CA ASN A 157 5.72 8.30 8.75
C ASN A 157 4.22 8.48 9.09
N GLN A 158 3.92 8.98 10.28
CA GLN A 158 2.54 9.14 10.76
C GLN A 158 1.69 10.08 9.89
N ARG A 159 2.31 10.97 9.12
CA ARG A 159 1.57 11.88 8.23
C ARG A 159 1.05 11.17 6.99
N ARG A 160 1.74 10.11 6.54
CA ARG A 160 1.45 9.41 5.29
C ARG A 160 0.59 8.16 5.48
N PHE A 161 0.76 7.46 6.58
CA PHE A 161 0.02 6.22 6.84
C PHE A 161 -1.37 6.49 7.45
N PRO A 162 -2.43 5.79 6.99
CA PRO A 162 -3.73 5.78 7.68
C PRO A 162 -3.61 5.23 9.11
N GLU A 163 -4.43 5.74 10.02
CA GLU A 163 -4.38 5.40 11.45
C GLU A 163 -4.61 3.92 11.72
N GLU A 164 -5.47 3.24 10.94
CA GLU A 164 -5.70 1.80 11.13
C GLU A 164 -4.45 0.97 10.79
N VAL A 165 -3.69 1.40 9.78
CA VAL A 165 -2.42 0.75 9.43
C VAL A 165 -1.41 0.95 10.56
N LEU A 166 -1.32 2.16 11.12
CA LEU A 166 -0.44 2.44 12.25
C LEU A 166 -0.80 1.61 13.49
N LEU A 167 -2.09 1.37 13.73
CA LEU A 167 -2.56 0.47 14.80
C LEU A 167 -2.19 -0.98 14.56
N ASP A 168 -2.26 -1.46 13.32
CA ASP A 168 -1.82 -2.81 12.96
C ASP A 168 -0.31 -2.97 13.13
N VAL A 169 0.48 -1.98 12.68
CA VAL A 169 1.94 -1.92 12.91
C VAL A 169 2.26 -1.98 14.39
N LEU A 170 1.54 -1.22 15.22
CA LEU A 170 1.70 -1.28 16.67
C LEU A 170 1.37 -2.68 17.20
N ARG A 171 0.40 -3.41 16.63
CA ARG A 171 0.07 -4.77 17.09
C ARG A 171 1.03 -5.84 16.60
N THR A 172 1.84 -5.58 15.57
CA THR A 172 2.77 -6.57 15.00
C THR A 172 4.20 -6.43 15.48
N HIS A 173 4.60 -5.34 16.16
CA HIS A 173 5.97 -5.16 16.63
C HIS A 173 6.12 -5.44 18.13
N PRO A 174 7.04 -6.30 18.57
CA PRO A 174 7.23 -6.61 19.99
C PRO A 174 7.84 -5.43 20.77
N LEU A 175 8.53 -4.52 20.08
CA LEU A 175 9.18 -3.35 20.66
C LEU A 175 8.74 -2.09 19.92
N VAL A 176 8.55 -1.01 20.67
CA VAL A 176 8.24 0.32 20.15
C VAL A 176 9.30 1.28 20.64
N ALA A 177 9.93 1.99 19.72
CA ALA A 177 10.83 3.06 20.05
C ALA A 177 10.07 4.40 20.03
N LEU A 178 9.99 5.05 21.20
CA LEU A 178 9.44 6.39 21.37
C LEU A 178 10.61 7.34 21.63
N ASP A 179 10.88 8.24 20.69
CA ASP A 179 12.14 8.98 20.63
C ASP A 179 13.36 8.03 20.66
N GLN A 180 14.14 8.03 21.73
CA GLN A 180 15.29 7.14 21.95
C GLN A 180 15.03 6.08 23.02
N ALA A 181 13.83 6.06 23.60
CA ALA A 181 13.44 5.09 24.61
C ALA A 181 12.81 3.87 23.93
N ILE A 182 13.32 2.69 24.27
CA ILE A 182 12.85 1.40 23.78
C ILE A 182 11.87 0.81 24.78
N HIS A 183 10.65 0.58 24.35
CA HIS A 183 9.57 0.06 25.15
C HIS A 183 9.14 -1.31 24.67
N ALA A 184 8.97 -2.23 25.61
CA ALA A 184 8.26 -3.47 25.33
C ALA A 184 6.78 -3.17 25.06
N ASN A 185 6.26 -3.72 23.98
CA ASN A 185 4.96 -3.33 23.47
C ASN A 185 3.83 -4.18 24.06
N LEU A 186 3.02 -3.58 24.93
CA LEU A 186 1.86 -4.24 25.53
C LEU A 186 0.81 -4.66 24.50
N TYR A 187 0.72 -3.95 23.38
CA TYR A 187 -0.25 -4.19 22.32
C TYR A 187 0.20 -5.22 21.30
N TYR A 188 1.44 -5.73 21.42
CA TYR A 188 1.96 -6.77 20.54
C TYR A 188 1.11 -8.04 20.62
N LEU A 189 0.70 -8.52 19.45
CA LEU A 189 0.05 -9.79 19.24
C LEU A 189 0.96 -10.71 18.42
N PRO A 190 1.26 -11.93 18.90
CA PRO A 190 1.99 -12.91 18.11
C PRO A 190 1.32 -13.12 16.75
N PRO A 191 2.09 -13.33 15.67
CA PRO A 191 1.63 -13.74 14.35
C PRO A 191 0.36 -14.58 14.31
N ARG A 192 0.36 -15.69 15.07
CA ARG A 192 -0.76 -16.64 15.11
C ARG A 192 -2.05 -16.06 15.67
N ILE A 193 -1.96 -15.14 16.65
CA ILE A 193 -3.11 -14.52 17.32
C ILE A 193 -3.58 -13.32 16.51
N PHE A 194 -2.64 -12.51 16.02
CA PHE A 194 -2.91 -11.35 15.18
C PHE A 194 -3.61 -11.76 13.88
N LEU A 195 -3.05 -12.72 13.14
CA LEU A 195 -3.64 -13.19 11.89
C LEU A 195 -4.99 -13.87 12.12
N ARG A 196 -5.18 -14.64 13.20
CA ARG A 196 -6.45 -15.33 13.45
C ARG A 196 -7.60 -14.43 13.90
N GLN A 197 -7.31 -13.23 14.37
CA GLN A 197 -8.32 -12.29 14.87
C GLN A 197 -9.28 -12.88 15.93
N ASP A 198 -8.82 -13.88 16.70
CA ASP A 198 -9.63 -14.45 17.79
C ASP A 198 -9.65 -13.47 18.97
N LYS A 199 -10.77 -12.74 19.12
CA LYS A 199 -10.97 -11.75 20.18
C LYS A 199 -10.78 -12.32 21.58
N LYS A 200 -11.14 -13.59 21.80
CA LYS A 200 -10.94 -14.25 23.10
C LYS A 200 -9.45 -14.47 23.32
N GLU A 201 -8.72 -15.02 22.35
CA GLU A 201 -7.28 -15.24 22.49
C GLU A 201 -6.51 -13.91 22.64
N GLN A 202 -6.88 -12.88 21.87
CA GLN A 202 -6.33 -11.52 22.00
C GLN A 202 -6.57 -10.93 23.39
N PHE A 203 -7.81 -11.00 23.91
CA PHE A 203 -8.13 -10.48 25.24
C PHE A 203 -7.31 -11.15 26.34
N HIS A 204 -7.22 -12.49 26.33
CA HIS A 204 -6.42 -13.22 27.31
C HIS A 204 -4.92 -12.92 27.17
N TRP A 205 -4.44 -12.73 25.93
CA TRP A 205 -3.06 -12.32 25.67
C TRP A 205 -2.75 -10.93 26.24
N TYR A 206 -3.62 -9.95 26.00
CA TYR A 206 -3.46 -8.61 26.56
C TYR A 206 -3.47 -8.62 28.09
N LEU A 207 -4.39 -9.37 28.72
CA LEU A 207 -4.40 -9.53 30.18
C LEU A 207 -3.11 -10.15 30.71
N ALA A 208 -2.55 -11.14 30.01
CA ALA A 208 -1.28 -11.75 30.39
C ALA A 208 -0.10 -10.77 30.28
N ASN A 209 -0.04 -9.98 29.20
CA ASN A 209 0.99 -8.95 28.99
C ASN A 209 0.93 -7.84 30.06
N ILE A 210 -0.28 -7.41 30.43
CA ILE A 210 -0.49 -6.38 31.46
C ILE A 210 -0.15 -6.94 32.85
N GLY A 211 -0.69 -8.11 33.20
CA GLY A 211 -0.63 -8.66 34.55
C GLY A 211 0.74 -9.15 35.00
N GLN A 212 1.64 -9.50 34.08
CA GLN A 212 2.97 -10.02 34.42
C GLN A 212 4.05 -8.94 34.47
N GLY A 213 3.75 -7.72 33.99
CA GLY A 213 4.77 -6.77 33.57
C GLY A 213 5.54 -7.33 32.38
N VAL A 214 5.73 -6.55 31.31
CA VAL A 214 6.35 -7.10 30.10
C VAL A 214 7.80 -7.48 30.37
N SER A 215 8.07 -8.76 30.61
CA SER A 215 9.43 -9.24 30.74
C SER A 215 10.02 -9.45 29.35
N LEU A 216 10.98 -8.60 28.98
CA LEU A 216 11.79 -8.75 27.77
C LEU A 216 12.44 -10.15 27.66
N SER A 217 12.57 -10.88 28.78
CA SER A 217 13.16 -12.23 28.83
C SER A 217 12.29 -13.35 28.26
N ARG A 218 11.01 -13.12 27.97
CA ARG A 218 10.09 -14.20 27.55
C ARG A 218 9.98 -14.40 26.04
N TRP A 219 10.61 -13.54 25.27
CA TRP A 219 10.53 -13.51 23.81
C TRP A 219 11.64 -14.33 23.13
N PHE A 220 12.53 -14.93 23.92
CA PHE A 220 13.63 -15.76 23.44
C PHE A 220 13.17 -17.21 23.23
N VAL A 221 13.12 -17.65 21.98
CA VAL A 221 13.59 -19.01 21.67
C VAL A 221 15.12 -18.92 21.80
N GLY A 222 15.75 -19.89 22.47
CA GLY A 222 17.14 -19.81 22.94
C GLY A 222 18.16 -19.39 21.89
N GLU A 223 19.36 -18.98 22.37
CA GLU A 223 20.49 -18.59 21.51
C GLU A 223 20.57 -19.48 20.26
N PRO A 224 20.49 -18.92 19.04
CA PRO A 224 20.56 -19.73 17.84
C PRO A 224 21.90 -20.45 17.84
N ASP A 225 21.85 -21.79 17.80
CA ASP A 225 23.06 -22.61 17.71
C ASP A 225 23.80 -22.23 16.42
N PRO A 226 25.02 -21.65 16.51
CA PRO A 226 25.81 -21.27 15.34
C PRO A 226 26.10 -22.46 14.41
N SER A 227 25.95 -23.69 14.89
CA SER A 227 26.14 -24.92 14.12
C SER A 227 25.03 -25.18 13.09
N THR A 228 23.86 -24.52 13.22
CA THR A 228 22.73 -24.68 12.30
C THR A 228 22.91 -23.92 10.98
N LEU A 229 23.81 -22.93 10.94
CA LEU A 229 24.25 -22.23 9.73
C LEU A 229 25.32 -23.08 9.03
N ARG A 230 24.91 -24.00 8.15
CA ARG A 230 25.84 -24.80 7.35
C ARG A 230 26.80 -23.90 6.59
N ARG A 231 28.11 -24.05 6.84
CA ARG A 231 29.18 -23.48 6.01
C ARG A 231 29.04 -24.01 4.58
N GLY A 232 28.54 -23.18 3.66
CA GLY A 232 28.67 -23.44 2.24
C GLY A 232 30.14 -23.38 1.86
N SER A 233 30.73 -24.51 1.50
CA SER A 233 32.10 -24.56 0.97
C SER A 233 32.16 -23.80 -0.34
N GLY A 234 32.99 -22.77 -0.39
CA GLY A 234 33.20 -21.96 -1.59
C GLY A 234 33.79 -22.78 -2.75
N ARG A 235 33.10 -22.75 -3.88
CA ARG A 235 33.59 -22.41 -5.24
C ARG A 235 32.42 -22.61 -6.21
N ASP A 236 32.42 -21.79 -7.26
CA ASP A 236 31.45 -21.72 -8.36
C ASP A 236 30.24 -20.80 -8.13
N SER A 237 30.55 -19.52 -8.15
CA SER A 237 29.64 -18.40 -8.36
C SER A 237 29.20 -18.33 -9.83
N GLU A 238 27.97 -18.75 -10.13
CA GLU A 238 27.06 -18.15 -11.15
C GLU A 238 25.79 -18.97 -11.46
N HIS A 239 25.62 -20.21 -10.99
CA HIS A 239 24.50 -21.08 -11.41
C HIS A 239 23.65 -21.73 -10.29
N ARG A 240 23.30 -21.00 -9.21
CA ARG A 240 22.42 -21.54 -8.15
C ARG A 240 21.39 -20.56 -7.55
N LEU A 241 20.92 -19.55 -8.30
CA LEU A 241 19.81 -18.71 -7.84
C LEU A 241 18.43 -19.39 -8.00
N GLU A 242 18.26 -20.28 -8.99
CA GLU A 242 16.96 -20.95 -9.23
C GLU A 242 16.68 -22.11 -8.24
N GLY A 243 17.71 -22.81 -7.77
CA GLY A 243 17.55 -24.03 -6.95
C GLY A 243 17.36 -23.81 -5.44
N LEU A 244 17.59 -22.59 -4.93
CA LEU A 244 17.44 -22.28 -3.49
C LEU A 244 16.10 -21.61 -3.15
N LEU A 245 15.37 -21.13 -4.16
CA LEU A 245 13.98 -20.71 -4.02
C LEU A 245 13.01 -21.92 -3.96
N SER A 246 13.43 -23.09 -4.45
CA SER A 246 12.59 -24.31 -4.49
C SER A 246 12.59 -25.14 -3.20
N ASP A 247 13.59 -24.99 -2.33
CA ASP A 247 13.79 -25.84 -1.15
C ASP A 247 13.28 -25.23 0.17
N VAL A 248 12.79 -23.99 0.16
CA VAL A 248 12.08 -23.43 1.31
C VAL A 248 10.65 -23.99 1.31
N ARG A 249 10.47 -25.19 1.87
CA ARG A 249 9.13 -25.65 2.26
C ARG A 249 8.65 -24.81 3.43
N TRP A 250 7.89 -23.78 3.09
CA TRP A 250 7.20 -22.95 4.05
C TRP A 250 6.20 -23.81 4.84
N PRO A 251 6.22 -23.84 6.18
CA PRO A 251 5.13 -24.40 6.93
C PRO A 251 3.91 -23.47 6.82
N ILE A 252 3.15 -23.52 5.71
CA ILE A 252 1.81 -22.93 5.72
C ILE A 252 0.94 -23.98 6.37
N SER A 253 0.69 -23.80 7.66
CA SER A 253 -0.69 -23.96 8.10
C SER A 253 -0.93 -23.29 9.44
N PRO A 254 -1.61 -22.15 9.43
CA PRO A 254 -2.69 -21.94 10.36
C PRO A 254 -3.98 -22.00 9.53
N ALA A 255 -4.49 -23.21 9.36
CA ALA A 255 -5.86 -23.39 8.94
C ALA A 255 -6.77 -22.46 9.77
N ALA A 256 -7.55 -21.67 9.03
CA ALA A 256 -8.76 -21.00 9.44
C ALA A 256 -8.66 -19.93 10.55
N ALA A 257 -8.02 -18.80 10.25
CA ALA A 257 -8.61 -17.45 10.38
C ALA A 257 -7.58 -16.39 9.95
N GLY A 258 -8.00 -15.45 9.11
CA GLY A 258 -7.20 -14.32 8.63
C GLY A 258 -8.00 -13.44 7.67
N ARG A 259 -7.45 -12.30 7.29
CA ARG A 259 -8.13 -11.30 6.47
C ARG A 259 -8.33 -11.78 5.04
N TRP A 260 -9.50 -11.53 4.46
CA TRP A 260 -9.66 -11.65 3.01
C TRP A 260 -9.10 -10.41 2.33
N ARG A 261 -8.70 -10.56 1.07
CA ARG A 261 -8.33 -9.43 0.21
C ARG A 261 -9.24 -9.44 -0.98
N ILE A 262 -10.00 -8.37 -1.14
CA ILE A 262 -11.04 -8.26 -2.14
C ILE A 262 -10.69 -7.09 -3.04
N TYR A 263 -10.46 -7.39 -4.31
CA TYR A 263 -10.25 -6.41 -5.35
C TYR A 263 -11.54 -6.25 -6.14
N CYS A 264 -12.07 -5.03 -6.14
CA CYS A 264 -13.28 -4.62 -6.81
C CYS A 264 -13.03 -3.49 -7.82
N LEU A 265 -11.88 -2.82 -7.83
CA LEU A 265 -11.55 -1.81 -8.84
C LEU A 265 -10.93 -2.51 -10.06
N GLY A 266 -11.74 -2.70 -11.10
CA GLY A 266 -11.46 -3.59 -12.23
C GLY A 266 -12.15 -4.95 -12.07
N GLU A 267 -11.46 -6.03 -12.42
CA GLU A 267 -12.02 -7.39 -12.29
C GLU A 267 -12.08 -7.86 -10.83
N LEU A 268 -13.22 -8.45 -10.45
CA LEU A 268 -13.42 -9.02 -9.13
C LEU A 268 -12.43 -10.18 -8.85
N ARG A 269 -11.52 -9.95 -7.90
CA ARG A 269 -10.58 -10.96 -7.40
C ARG A 269 -10.67 -11.04 -5.89
N VAL A 270 -10.78 -12.26 -5.37
CA VAL A 270 -10.89 -12.50 -3.92
C VAL A 270 -9.80 -13.48 -3.53
N TYR A 271 -8.91 -13.06 -2.64
CA TYR A 271 -7.90 -13.92 -2.06
C TYR A 271 -8.32 -14.31 -0.65
N ARG A 272 -8.27 -15.61 -0.38
CA ARG A 272 -8.49 -16.18 0.93
C ARG A 272 -7.33 -15.84 1.88
N PRO A 273 -7.48 -16.08 3.19
CA PRO A 273 -6.45 -15.76 4.17
C PRO A 273 -5.11 -16.46 3.94
N ASP A 274 -5.14 -17.63 3.30
CA ASP A 274 -3.96 -18.40 2.92
C ASP A 274 -3.29 -17.91 1.62
N GLY A 275 -3.77 -16.79 1.06
CA GLY A 275 -3.26 -16.22 -0.19
C GLY A 275 -3.80 -16.90 -1.45
N THR A 276 -4.64 -17.93 -1.34
CA THR A 276 -5.21 -18.60 -2.51
C THR A 276 -6.30 -17.75 -3.16
N LEU A 277 -6.24 -17.61 -4.48
CA LEU A 277 -7.31 -16.98 -5.25
C LEU A 277 -8.58 -17.85 -5.20
N VAL A 278 -9.73 -17.21 -5.00
CA VAL A 278 -11.03 -17.86 -5.14
C VAL A 278 -11.23 -18.21 -6.62
N ASN A 279 -11.33 -19.51 -6.90
CA ASN A 279 -11.71 -19.97 -8.22
C ASN A 279 -13.22 -19.84 -8.40
N TRP A 280 -13.62 -18.95 -9.30
CA TRP A 280 -15.02 -18.74 -9.66
C TRP A 280 -15.51 -19.72 -10.72
N ASP A 281 -14.59 -20.32 -11.48
CA ASP A 281 -14.89 -21.26 -12.55
C ASP A 281 -15.15 -22.66 -11.97
N MET A 282 -16.42 -22.89 -11.69
CA MET A 282 -16.91 -24.16 -11.16
C MET A 282 -17.43 -24.98 -12.34
N THR A 283 -17.01 -26.24 -12.45
CA THR A 283 -17.37 -27.20 -13.53
C THR A 283 -18.88 -27.36 -13.80
N LYS A 284 -19.76 -26.81 -12.96
CA LYS A 284 -21.24 -26.80 -13.11
C LYS A 284 -21.90 -25.45 -12.73
N GLY A 285 -21.14 -24.35 -12.65
CA GLY A 285 -21.61 -23.04 -12.19
C GLY A 285 -21.63 -21.99 -13.30
N ALA A 286 -22.58 -21.07 -13.25
CA ALA A 286 -22.54 -19.87 -14.09
C ALA A 286 -21.63 -18.83 -13.45
N THR A 287 -20.33 -18.87 -13.77
CA THR A 287 -19.25 -18.05 -13.17
C THR A 287 -19.65 -16.59 -12.94
N ARG A 288 -20.21 -15.93 -13.95
CA ARG A 288 -20.67 -14.52 -13.85
C ARG A 288 -21.75 -14.31 -12.80
N LYS A 289 -22.71 -15.23 -12.65
CA LYS A 289 -23.78 -15.15 -11.65
C LYS A 289 -23.28 -15.40 -10.24
N VAL A 290 -22.32 -16.31 -10.06
CA VAL A 290 -21.68 -16.55 -8.76
C VAL A 290 -20.91 -15.31 -8.32
N LYS A 291 -20.10 -14.70 -9.21
CA LYS A 291 -19.42 -13.41 -8.96
C LYS A 291 -20.42 -12.30 -8.63
N THR A 292 -21.50 -12.18 -9.40
CA THR A 292 -22.56 -11.18 -9.17
C THR A 292 -23.21 -11.35 -7.80
N LEU A 293 -23.54 -12.60 -7.42
CA LEU A 293 -24.12 -12.89 -6.11
C LEU A 293 -23.16 -12.50 -4.97
N PHE A 294 -21.87 -12.83 -5.09
CA PHE A 294 -20.87 -12.43 -4.11
C PHE A 294 -20.80 -10.90 -3.98
N ALA A 295 -20.63 -10.20 -5.10
CA ALA A 295 -20.48 -8.75 -5.11
C ALA A 295 -21.73 -8.02 -4.60
N TYR A 296 -22.92 -8.50 -4.96
CA TYR A 296 -24.17 -7.94 -4.45
C TYR A 296 -24.26 -8.11 -2.93
N LEU A 297 -23.94 -9.29 -2.39
CA LEU A 297 -23.95 -9.50 -0.94
C LEU A 297 -22.86 -8.70 -0.21
N LEU A 298 -21.69 -8.51 -0.84
CA LEU A 298 -20.63 -7.66 -0.34
C LEU A 298 -21.12 -6.22 -0.15
N GLU A 299 -21.75 -5.65 -1.18
CA GLU A 299 -22.30 -4.28 -1.13
C GLU A 299 -23.47 -4.14 -0.15
N ARG A 300 -24.28 -5.18 0.04
CA ARG A 300 -25.34 -5.18 1.06
C ARG A 300 -24.80 -5.26 2.49
N GLY A 301 -23.60 -5.81 2.68
CA GLY A 301 -22.97 -5.98 3.99
C GLY A 301 -23.93 -6.58 5.01
N LYS A 302 -24.04 -5.94 6.18
CA LYS A 302 -24.88 -6.39 7.30
C LYS A 302 -26.39 -6.37 7.01
N ALA A 303 -26.83 -5.62 6.00
CA ALA A 303 -28.24 -5.64 5.63
C ALA A 303 -28.61 -7.00 5.02
N GLY A 304 -27.70 -7.64 4.27
CA GLY A 304 -28.01 -8.86 3.52
C GLY A 304 -29.09 -8.66 2.45
N ALA A 305 -29.47 -9.74 1.78
CA ALA A 305 -30.38 -9.71 0.64
C ALA A 305 -31.49 -10.76 0.75
N ALA A 306 -32.74 -10.37 0.48
CA ALA A 306 -33.88 -11.28 0.46
C ALA A 306 -33.75 -12.30 -0.68
N THR A 307 -34.24 -13.53 -0.44
CA THR A 307 -34.14 -14.64 -1.40
C THR A 307 -34.76 -14.28 -2.74
N GLU A 308 -35.97 -13.73 -2.75
CA GLU A 308 -36.67 -13.33 -3.99
C GLU A 308 -35.89 -12.28 -4.76
N LYS A 309 -35.38 -11.26 -4.06
CA LYS A 309 -34.57 -10.18 -4.66
C LYS A 309 -33.32 -10.71 -5.36
N LEU A 310 -32.65 -11.70 -4.78
CA LEU A 310 -31.48 -12.33 -5.38
C LEU A 310 -31.85 -13.19 -6.60
N ALA A 311 -32.99 -13.87 -6.58
CA ALA A 311 -33.48 -14.63 -7.73
C ALA A 311 -33.80 -13.68 -8.90
N ASP A 312 -34.48 -12.57 -8.62
CA ASP A 312 -34.84 -11.56 -9.62
C ASP A 312 -33.61 -10.83 -10.16
N LEU A 313 -32.60 -10.59 -9.32
CA LEU A 313 -31.31 -10.02 -9.73
C LEU A 313 -30.62 -10.89 -10.78
N LEU A 314 -30.48 -12.19 -10.50
CA LEU A 314 -29.68 -13.11 -11.31
C LEU A 314 -30.46 -13.66 -12.52
N TRP A 315 -31.79 -13.72 -12.46
CA TRP A 315 -32.66 -14.19 -13.55
C TRP A 315 -33.85 -13.25 -13.79
N PRO A 316 -33.62 -12.01 -14.26
CA PRO A 316 -34.68 -11.00 -14.40
C PRO A 316 -35.83 -11.41 -15.35
N ASN A 317 -35.55 -12.29 -16.31
CA ASN A 317 -36.52 -12.74 -17.31
C ASN A 317 -37.27 -14.03 -16.90
N GLN A 318 -37.04 -14.55 -15.69
CA GLN A 318 -37.62 -15.82 -15.24
C GLN A 318 -39.02 -15.62 -14.65
N LYS A 319 -40.06 -15.96 -15.43
CA LYS A 319 -41.47 -15.82 -15.01
C LYS A 319 -41.92 -16.78 -13.91
N ASP A 320 -41.31 -17.96 -13.83
CA ASP A 320 -41.64 -18.98 -12.82
C ASP A 320 -40.72 -18.82 -11.60
N THR A 321 -41.28 -18.31 -10.51
CA THR A 321 -40.61 -18.04 -9.23
C THR A 321 -39.94 -19.29 -8.66
N ARG A 322 -40.61 -20.45 -8.72
CA ARG A 322 -40.08 -21.70 -8.15
C ARG A 322 -38.80 -22.14 -8.88
N LYS A 323 -38.76 -21.99 -10.21
CA LYS A 323 -37.56 -22.25 -11.01
C LYS A 323 -36.45 -21.23 -10.73
N GLY A 324 -36.80 -19.96 -10.53
CA GLY A 324 -35.85 -18.93 -10.11
C GLY A 324 -35.17 -19.27 -8.78
N LEU A 325 -35.96 -19.61 -7.77
CA LEU A 325 -35.49 -20.02 -6.45
C LEU A 325 -34.61 -21.27 -6.49
N ALA A 326 -35.00 -22.31 -7.25
CA ALA A 326 -34.18 -23.52 -7.38
C ALA A 326 -32.79 -23.23 -7.97
N ARG A 327 -32.71 -22.33 -8.96
CA ARG A 327 -31.43 -21.88 -9.55
C ARG A 327 -30.63 -21.01 -8.59
N LEU A 328 -31.30 -20.17 -7.80
CA LEU A 328 -30.66 -19.40 -6.74
C LEU A 328 -30.01 -20.32 -5.72
N TYR A 329 -30.73 -21.32 -5.20
CA TYR A 329 -30.17 -22.27 -4.23
C TYR A 329 -28.95 -23.01 -4.77
N HIS A 330 -28.97 -23.43 -6.03
CA HIS A 330 -27.80 -24.00 -6.71
C HIS A 330 -26.64 -23.00 -6.79
N THR A 331 -26.91 -21.74 -7.14
CA THR A 331 -25.89 -20.70 -7.27
C THR A 331 -25.29 -20.30 -5.91
N VAL A 332 -26.11 -20.24 -4.86
CA VAL A 332 -25.66 -20.07 -3.47
C VAL A 332 -24.78 -21.24 -3.05
N HIS A 333 -25.15 -22.47 -3.40
CA HIS A 333 -24.31 -23.65 -3.13
C HIS A 333 -22.96 -23.56 -3.86
N CYS A 334 -22.95 -23.18 -5.14
CA CYS A 334 -21.71 -22.92 -5.88
C CYS A 334 -20.88 -21.81 -5.24
N LEU A 335 -21.49 -20.72 -4.78
CA LEU A 335 -20.79 -19.65 -4.07
C LEU A 335 -20.15 -20.18 -2.78
N ARG A 336 -20.91 -20.95 -1.98
CA ARG A 336 -20.39 -21.57 -0.75
C ARG A 336 -19.18 -22.45 -1.02
N LEU A 337 -19.21 -23.29 -2.06
CA LEU A 337 -18.06 -24.12 -2.45
C LEU A 337 -16.89 -23.30 -3.01
N ALA A 338 -17.15 -22.22 -3.74
CA ALA A 338 -16.12 -21.32 -4.22
C ALA A 338 -15.39 -20.65 -3.03
N LEU A 339 -16.12 -20.23 -2.00
CA LEU A 339 -15.54 -19.60 -0.81
C LEU A 339 -14.92 -20.64 0.15
N GLU A 340 -15.50 -21.83 0.26
CA GLU A 340 -15.10 -22.93 1.15
C GLU A 340 -15.00 -24.26 0.36
N PRO A 341 -13.91 -24.51 -0.38
CA PRO A 341 -13.76 -25.73 -1.19
C PRO A 341 -13.87 -27.04 -0.38
N GLN A 342 -13.51 -26.99 0.89
CA GLN A 342 -13.58 -28.09 1.86
C GLN A 342 -14.96 -28.27 2.52
N LEU A 343 -15.98 -27.50 2.10
CA LEU A 343 -17.31 -27.57 2.68
C LEU A 343 -17.96 -28.92 2.35
N SER A 344 -18.14 -29.75 3.39
CA SER A 344 -18.84 -31.03 3.29
C SER A 344 -20.36 -30.84 3.23
N THR A 345 -21.04 -31.74 2.54
CA THR A 345 -22.50 -31.78 2.45
C THR A 345 -23.15 -31.75 3.83
N GLY A 346 -24.14 -30.86 4.04
CA GLY A 346 -24.87 -30.72 5.30
C GLY A 346 -24.23 -29.79 6.34
N ARG A 347 -22.99 -29.32 6.13
CA ARG A 347 -22.37 -28.32 7.01
C ARG A 347 -22.81 -26.91 6.59
N ALA A 348 -23.14 -26.06 7.57
CA ALA A 348 -23.42 -24.65 7.32
C ALA A 348 -22.16 -23.92 6.84
N SER A 349 -22.32 -23.04 5.85
CA SER A 349 -21.23 -22.18 5.38
C SER A 349 -20.88 -21.15 6.44
N ARG A 350 -19.59 -20.85 6.58
CA ARG A 350 -19.09 -19.81 7.50
C ARG A 350 -19.25 -18.40 6.94
N TYR A 351 -19.25 -18.28 5.61
CA TYR A 351 -19.24 -16.97 4.94
C TYR A 351 -20.57 -16.61 4.28
N VAL A 352 -21.38 -17.58 3.85
CA VAL A 352 -22.70 -17.32 3.24
C VAL A 352 -23.80 -17.87 4.12
N LEU A 353 -24.27 -17.01 5.02
CA LEU A 353 -25.29 -17.33 6.02
C LEU A 353 -26.70 -17.16 5.43
N TYR A 354 -27.66 -17.87 6.01
CA TYR A 354 -29.07 -17.73 5.68
C TYR A 354 -29.88 -17.63 6.97
N GLU A 355 -30.60 -16.52 7.14
CA GLU A 355 -31.42 -16.23 8.31
C GLU A 355 -32.61 -15.35 7.91
N GLY A 356 -33.82 -15.67 8.39
CA GLY A 356 -35.01 -14.83 8.19
C GLY A 356 -35.35 -14.54 6.73
N ASP A 357 -35.21 -15.54 5.84
CA ASP A 357 -35.36 -15.42 4.38
C ASP A 357 -34.38 -14.46 3.69
N ARG A 358 -33.20 -14.29 4.27
CA ARG A 358 -32.14 -13.45 3.72
C ARG A 358 -30.81 -14.17 3.72
N TYR A 359 -30.00 -13.86 2.72
CA TYR A 359 -28.60 -14.26 2.66
C TYR A 359 -27.68 -13.13 3.08
N PHE A 360 -26.61 -13.48 3.78
CA PHE A 360 -25.59 -12.54 4.24
C PHE A 360 -24.21 -13.04 3.84
N LEU A 361 -23.36 -12.12 3.40
CA LEU A 361 -21.93 -12.37 3.29
C LEU A 361 -21.26 -11.91 4.57
N THR A 362 -20.66 -12.84 5.31
CA THR A 362 -19.83 -12.55 6.48
C THR A 362 -18.38 -12.73 6.06
N LEU A 363 -17.62 -11.64 6.06
CA LEU A 363 -16.18 -11.67 5.88
C LEU A 363 -15.49 -11.90 7.24
N PRO A 364 -14.29 -12.48 7.27
CA PRO A 364 -13.46 -12.39 8.46
C PRO A 364 -13.25 -10.94 8.89
N ASP A 365 -13.13 -10.72 10.20
CA ASP A 365 -12.78 -9.41 10.76
C ASP A 365 -11.51 -8.86 10.08
N ASP A 366 -11.47 -7.54 9.86
CA ASP A 366 -10.36 -6.81 9.20
C ASP A 366 -10.05 -7.22 7.75
N SER A 367 -11.01 -7.83 7.05
CA SER A 367 -10.89 -8.07 5.61
C SER A 367 -10.70 -6.76 4.84
N TRP A 368 -9.74 -6.76 3.92
CA TRP A 368 -9.34 -5.58 3.14
C TRP A 368 -10.06 -5.55 1.80
N ILE A 369 -10.56 -4.37 1.42
CA ILE A 369 -11.25 -4.11 0.16
C ILE A 369 -10.57 -2.91 -0.52
N ASP A 370 -10.11 -3.10 -1.74
CA ASP A 370 -9.38 -2.05 -2.50
C ASP A 370 -10.21 -0.78 -2.68
N ALA A 371 -11.51 -0.88 -2.98
CA ALA A 371 -12.39 0.26 -3.19
C ALA A 371 -12.56 1.12 -1.92
N VAL A 372 -12.46 0.51 -0.74
CA VAL A 372 -12.47 1.22 0.55
C VAL A 372 -11.11 1.87 0.83
N ALA A 373 -10.01 1.17 0.51
CA ALA A 373 -8.67 1.72 0.67
C ALA A 373 -8.40 2.89 -0.30
N PHE A 374 -8.84 2.77 -1.55
CA PHE A 374 -8.80 3.82 -2.56
C PHE A 374 -9.50 5.09 -2.08
N ASP A 375 -10.73 4.92 -1.62
CA ASP A 375 -11.55 6.01 -1.07
C ASP A 375 -10.82 6.78 0.05
N ARG A 376 -10.25 6.05 1.03
CA ARG A 376 -9.50 6.65 2.14
C ARG A 376 -8.24 7.37 1.69
N LEU A 377 -7.47 6.78 0.77
CA LEU A 377 -6.24 7.37 0.26
C LEU A 377 -6.52 8.66 -0.52
N CYS A 378 -7.60 8.71 -1.31
CA CYS A 378 -8.06 9.92 -1.98
C CYS A 378 -8.42 11.03 -0.97
N HIS A 379 -9.26 10.73 0.03
CA HIS A 379 -9.63 11.71 1.06
C HIS A 379 -8.42 12.22 1.85
N ARG A 380 -7.48 11.33 2.19
CA ARG A 380 -6.24 11.71 2.87
C ARG A 380 -5.37 12.61 2.00
N GLY A 381 -5.23 12.29 0.71
CA GLY A 381 -4.54 13.14 -0.25
C GLY A 381 -5.15 14.53 -0.35
N GLU A 382 -6.49 14.62 -0.35
CA GLU A 382 -7.22 15.91 -0.38
C GLU A 382 -6.99 16.73 0.89
N ASP A 383 -7.06 16.11 2.08
CA ASP A 383 -6.77 16.75 3.36
C ASP A 383 -5.34 17.31 3.39
N LEU A 384 -4.35 16.51 2.98
CA LEU A 384 -2.95 16.91 2.94
C LEU A 384 -2.70 18.04 1.93
N THR A 385 -3.36 17.99 0.77
CA THR A 385 -3.31 19.08 -0.23
C THR A 385 -3.84 20.38 0.36
N ARG A 386 -4.97 20.33 1.10
CA ARG A 386 -5.55 21.50 1.79
C ARG A 386 -4.63 22.08 2.86
N LEU A 387 -3.81 21.25 3.49
CA LEU A 387 -2.80 21.65 4.47
C LEU A 387 -1.49 22.15 3.83
N GLY A 388 -1.36 22.10 2.50
CA GLY A 388 -0.13 22.49 1.79
C GLY A 388 0.99 21.44 1.86
N GLU A 389 0.68 20.23 2.32
CA GLU A 389 1.63 19.12 2.45
C GLU A 389 1.72 18.33 1.13
N ASP A 390 2.08 19.03 0.05
CA ASP A 390 2.12 18.51 -1.34
C ASP A 390 3.03 17.27 -1.51
N GLY A 391 4.02 17.12 -0.62
CA GLY A 391 4.89 15.94 -0.50
C GLY A 391 4.11 14.67 -0.19
N ASP A 392 3.38 14.72 0.92
CA ASP A 392 2.66 13.59 1.50
C ASP A 392 1.34 13.33 0.76
N ALA A 393 0.70 14.39 0.24
CA ALA A 393 -0.47 14.27 -0.62
C ALA A 393 -0.17 13.45 -1.88
N LEU A 394 0.99 13.69 -2.52
CA LEU A 394 1.40 12.94 -3.70
C LEU A 394 1.50 11.44 -3.41
N VAL A 395 2.07 11.06 -2.26
CA VAL A 395 2.21 9.64 -1.87
C VAL A 395 0.85 8.99 -1.72
N CYS A 396 -0.12 9.67 -1.08
CA CYS A 396 -1.47 9.13 -0.92
C CYS A 396 -2.17 8.93 -2.26
N TYR A 397 -2.08 9.92 -3.16
CA TYR A 397 -2.69 9.82 -4.49
C TYR A 397 -2.05 8.75 -5.37
N LEU A 398 -0.73 8.59 -5.34
CA LEU A 398 -0.05 7.50 -6.07
C LEU A 398 -0.46 6.11 -5.53
N GLY A 399 -0.62 5.98 -4.21
CA GLY A 399 -1.15 4.76 -3.62
C GLY A 399 -2.58 4.46 -4.07
N ALA A 400 -3.44 5.48 -4.14
CA ALA A 400 -4.79 5.34 -4.68
C ALA A 400 -4.80 5.00 -6.18
N GLU A 401 -3.94 5.62 -6.98
CA GLU A 401 -3.77 5.28 -8.40
C GLU A 401 -3.41 3.80 -8.59
N ASP A 402 -2.52 3.25 -7.75
CA ASP A 402 -2.16 1.83 -7.81
C ASP A 402 -3.36 0.91 -7.55
N LEU A 403 -4.36 1.31 -6.77
CA LEU A 403 -5.56 0.49 -6.55
C LEU A 403 -6.55 0.54 -7.71
N TYR A 404 -6.62 1.66 -8.43
CA TYR A 404 -7.62 1.85 -9.48
C TYR A 404 -7.19 1.16 -10.80
N LYS A 405 -7.48 -0.14 -10.92
CA LYS A 405 -7.16 -0.91 -12.14
C LYS A 405 -8.28 -0.92 -13.19
N GLY A 406 -9.40 -0.26 -12.91
CA GLY A 406 -10.56 -0.14 -13.78
C GLY A 406 -11.84 0.16 -13.01
N ASP A 407 -12.95 0.22 -13.73
CA ASP A 407 -14.26 0.48 -13.14
C ASP A 407 -14.62 -0.52 -12.05
N PHE A 408 -15.36 -0.05 -11.04
CA PHE A 408 -15.82 -0.89 -9.95
C PHE A 408 -16.63 -2.10 -10.46
N LEU A 409 -16.12 -3.31 -10.21
CA LEU A 409 -16.68 -4.59 -10.63
C LEU A 409 -16.86 -4.67 -12.17
N ALA A 410 -15.83 -4.27 -12.92
CA ALA A 410 -15.87 -4.16 -14.38
C ALA A 410 -16.24 -5.47 -15.11
N ASP A 411 -15.96 -6.63 -14.50
CA ASP A 411 -16.27 -7.94 -15.05
C ASP A 411 -17.70 -8.43 -14.74
N ILE A 412 -18.47 -7.68 -13.93
CA ILE A 412 -19.89 -7.95 -13.70
C ILE A 412 -20.69 -7.36 -14.87
N PRO A 413 -21.51 -8.19 -15.57
CA PRO A 413 -22.32 -7.71 -16.68
C PRO A 413 -23.26 -6.56 -16.31
N LEU A 414 -23.34 -5.55 -17.18
CA LEU A 414 -24.24 -4.40 -17.02
C LEU A 414 -25.69 -4.80 -16.80
N LEU A 415 -26.15 -5.90 -17.41
CA LEU A 415 -27.48 -6.48 -17.18
C LEU A 415 -27.83 -6.69 -15.69
N TYR A 416 -26.83 -6.95 -14.83
CA TYR A 416 -27.06 -7.11 -13.39
C TYR A 416 -26.72 -5.85 -12.59
N ALA A 417 -25.80 -5.01 -13.08
CA ALA A 417 -25.32 -3.82 -12.39
C ALA A 417 -26.20 -2.57 -12.63
N GLU A 418 -26.78 -2.43 -13.83
CA GLU A 418 -27.67 -1.33 -14.22
C GLU A 418 -29.13 -1.73 -14.04
N ARG A 419 -29.63 -1.68 -12.80
CA ARG A 419 -31.05 -1.91 -12.50
C ARG A 419 -31.71 -0.61 -12.04
N VAL A 420 -32.75 -0.20 -12.78
CA VAL A 420 -33.53 1.01 -12.48
C VAL A 420 -34.17 0.94 -11.08
N ASP A 421 -34.67 -0.24 -10.70
CA ASP A 421 -35.41 -0.40 -9.43
C ASP A 421 -34.52 -0.70 -8.23
N ASP A 422 -33.22 -0.96 -8.45
CA ASP A 422 -32.29 -1.36 -7.39
C ASP A 422 -30.86 -0.96 -7.73
N ASP A 423 -30.53 0.30 -7.50
CA ASP A 423 -29.18 0.81 -7.66
C ASP A 423 -28.26 0.32 -6.52
N TRP A 424 -27.67 -0.85 -6.73
CA TRP A 424 -26.74 -1.47 -5.79
C TRP A 424 -25.27 -1.28 -6.19
N CYS A 425 -25.00 -0.93 -7.46
CA CYS A 425 -23.64 -0.90 -8.03
C CYS A 425 -23.36 0.38 -8.82
N TRP A 426 -24.36 0.94 -9.50
CA TRP A 426 -24.14 1.96 -10.52
C TRP A 426 -23.70 3.29 -9.90
N SER A 427 -24.43 3.79 -8.90
CA SER A 427 -24.01 5.01 -8.18
C SER A 427 -22.63 4.88 -7.55
N ARG A 428 -22.30 3.70 -6.97
CA ARG A 428 -20.98 3.46 -6.37
C ARG A 428 -19.88 3.47 -7.43
N ARG A 429 -20.11 2.85 -8.58
CA ARG A 429 -19.19 2.86 -9.72
C ARG A 429 -18.94 4.27 -10.22
N TYR A 430 -20.00 5.05 -10.47
CA TYR A 430 -19.88 6.43 -10.93
C TYR A 430 -19.14 7.31 -9.93
N TRP A 431 -19.46 7.19 -8.64
CA TRP A 431 -18.77 7.94 -7.60
C TRP A 431 -17.27 7.63 -7.52
N LEU A 432 -16.87 6.35 -7.64
CA LEU A 432 -15.46 5.95 -7.67
C LEU A 432 -14.74 6.47 -8.92
N GLN A 433 -15.41 6.50 -10.08
CA GLN A 433 -14.89 7.11 -11.31
C GLN A 433 -14.65 8.62 -11.14
N GLU A 434 -15.61 9.34 -10.54
CA GLU A 434 -15.47 10.78 -10.26
C GLU A 434 -14.33 11.08 -9.28
N MET A 435 -14.15 10.23 -8.25
CA MET A 435 -13.00 10.33 -7.35
C MET A 435 -11.68 10.10 -8.09
N TYR A 436 -11.63 9.11 -8.98
CA TYR A 436 -10.43 8.85 -9.76
C TYR A 436 -10.10 10.02 -10.72
N LEU A 437 -11.11 10.61 -11.36
CA LEU A 437 -10.93 11.82 -12.16
C LEU A 437 -10.33 12.97 -11.33
N LYS A 438 -10.86 13.23 -10.13
CA LYS A 438 -10.32 14.25 -9.20
C LYS A 438 -8.89 13.96 -8.75
N LEU A 439 -8.57 12.68 -8.52
CA LEU A 439 -7.21 12.25 -8.21
C LEU A 439 -6.26 12.58 -9.37
N LEU A 440 -6.62 12.28 -10.62
CA LEU A 440 -5.79 12.59 -11.80
C LEU A 440 -5.56 14.11 -11.94
N LEU A 441 -6.60 14.91 -11.72
CA LEU A 441 -6.49 16.38 -11.72
C LEU A 441 -5.50 16.87 -10.65
N SER A 442 -5.59 16.30 -9.44
CA SER A 442 -4.74 16.64 -8.30
C SER A 442 -3.28 16.23 -8.51
N LEU A 443 -3.03 15.02 -9.04
CA LEU A 443 -1.70 14.54 -9.42
C LEU A 443 -1.07 15.46 -10.47
N GLY A 444 -1.83 15.83 -11.51
CA GLY A 444 -1.37 16.77 -12.53
C GLY A 444 -0.89 18.10 -11.94
N GLU A 445 -1.67 18.68 -11.03
CA GLU A 445 -1.31 19.94 -10.38
C GLU A 445 -0.09 19.80 -9.47
N LEU A 446 0.02 18.72 -8.68
CA LEU A 446 1.16 18.47 -7.81
C LEU A 446 2.47 18.28 -8.60
N TYR A 447 2.44 17.58 -9.73
CA TYR A 447 3.60 17.44 -10.61
C TYR A 447 3.97 18.76 -11.30
N LEU A 448 2.98 19.55 -11.74
CA LEU A 448 3.23 20.85 -12.33
C LEU A 448 3.94 21.80 -11.35
N LYS A 449 3.47 21.86 -10.08
CA LYS A 449 4.12 22.65 -9.02
C LYS A 449 5.58 22.27 -8.79
N ARG A 450 5.94 21.00 -9.01
CA ARG A 450 7.32 20.50 -8.91
C ARG A 450 8.16 20.73 -10.17
N GLY A 451 7.57 21.29 -11.24
CA GLY A 451 8.23 21.48 -12.53
C GLY A 451 8.31 20.21 -13.39
N ALA A 452 7.65 19.12 -12.97
CA ALA A 452 7.59 17.85 -13.69
C ALA A 452 6.50 17.91 -14.78
N ILE A 453 6.81 18.63 -15.85
CA ILE A 453 5.87 18.94 -16.94
C ILE A 453 5.36 17.67 -17.65
N PRO A 454 6.21 16.73 -18.09
CA PRO A 454 5.74 15.51 -18.77
C PRO A 454 4.74 14.70 -17.94
N GLU A 455 5.01 14.52 -16.65
CA GLU A 455 4.17 13.79 -15.71
C GLU A 455 2.82 14.50 -15.55
N SER A 456 2.84 15.83 -15.35
CA SER A 456 1.59 16.60 -15.23
C SER A 456 0.68 16.46 -16.45
N LEU A 457 1.26 16.51 -17.66
CA LEU A 457 0.52 16.35 -18.92
C LEU A 457 -0.05 14.94 -19.05
N SER A 458 0.70 13.90 -18.64
CA SER A 458 0.24 12.51 -18.66
C SER A 458 -1.02 12.32 -17.81
N TYR A 459 -1.03 12.87 -16.59
CA TYR A 459 -2.18 12.78 -15.70
C TYR A 459 -3.42 13.49 -16.25
N TRP A 460 -3.26 14.71 -16.77
CA TRP A 460 -4.39 15.41 -17.39
C TRP A 460 -4.86 14.78 -18.71
N GLN A 461 -3.98 14.12 -19.46
CA GLN A 461 -4.39 13.32 -20.61
C GLN A 461 -5.21 12.09 -20.19
N GLY A 462 -4.86 11.45 -19.06
CA GLY A 462 -5.68 10.43 -18.43
C GLY A 462 -7.07 10.96 -18.07
N ALA A 463 -7.13 12.13 -17.43
CA ALA A 463 -8.39 12.80 -17.09
C ALA A 463 -9.25 13.10 -18.33
N LEU A 464 -8.64 13.58 -19.42
CA LEU A 464 -9.33 13.84 -20.69
C LEU A 464 -9.75 12.57 -21.44
N THR A 465 -9.12 11.43 -21.16
CA THR A 465 -9.56 10.13 -21.70
C THR A 465 -10.88 9.70 -21.04
N MET A 466 -11.05 9.99 -19.75
CA MET A 466 -12.29 9.71 -19.01
C MET A 466 -13.37 10.74 -19.33
N ASN A 467 -13.02 12.01 -19.34
CA ASN A 467 -13.92 13.12 -19.63
C ASN A 467 -13.24 14.13 -20.57
N PRO A 468 -13.45 14.00 -21.89
CA PRO A 468 -12.88 14.91 -22.90
C PRO A 468 -13.27 16.38 -22.72
N CYS A 469 -14.37 16.67 -22.02
CA CYS A 469 -14.86 18.01 -21.76
C CYS A 469 -14.40 18.58 -20.40
N CYS A 470 -13.49 17.88 -19.71
CA CYS A 470 -12.94 18.33 -18.43
C CYS A 470 -12.08 19.59 -18.59
N GLU A 471 -12.70 20.76 -18.43
CA GLU A 471 -12.04 22.06 -18.58
C GLU A 471 -10.88 22.24 -17.59
N GLU A 472 -10.95 21.65 -16.40
CA GLU A 472 -9.88 21.73 -15.41
C GLU A 472 -8.59 21.08 -15.92
N ALA A 473 -8.68 19.91 -16.55
CA ALA A 473 -7.54 19.25 -17.19
C ALA A 473 -7.00 20.09 -18.35
N HIS A 474 -7.87 20.66 -19.21
CA HIS A 474 -7.43 21.56 -20.26
C HIS A 474 -6.70 22.80 -19.73
N ARG A 475 -7.20 23.40 -18.65
CA ARG A 475 -6.53 24.52 -17.97
C ARG A 475 -5.17 24.13 -17.41
N GLY A 476 -5.07 22.96 -16.77
CA GLY A 476 -3.80 22.40 -16.29
C GLY A 476 -2.78 22.26 -17.40
N MET A 477 -3.16 21.62 -18.52
CA MET A 477 -2.30 21.47 -19.68
C MET A 477 -1.88 22.81 -20.30
N MET A 478 -2.77 23.83 -20.33
CA MET A 478 -2.41 25.19 -20.76
C MET A 478 -1.34 25.81 -19.85
N ARG A 479 -1.46 25.66 -18.52
CA ARG A 479 -0.43 26.12 -17.57
C ARG A 479 0.90 25.39 -17.78
N ALA A 480 0.87 24.08 -18.02
CA ALA A 480 2.06 23.28 -18.30
C ALA A 480 2.77 23.71 -19.59
N PHE A 481 2.03 23.90 -20.69
CA PHE A 481 2.62 24.39 -21.94
C PHE A 481 3.15 25.82 -21.83
N TYR A 482 2.50 26.67 -21.04
CA TYR A 482 3.02 27.99 -20.71
C TYR A 482 4.36 27.92 -19.96
N GLN A 483 4.44 27.12 -18.90
CA GLN A 483 5.67 26.94 -18.11
C GLN A 483 6.82 26.36 -18.95
N ALA A 484 6.50 25.52 -19.95
CA ALA A 484 7.46 25.00 -20.91
C ALA A 484 7.85 25.98 -22.04
N GLY A 485 7.28 27.19 -22.09
CA GLY A 485 7.47 28.14 -23.20
C GLY A 485 6.87 27.70 -24.53
N ARG A 486 6.00 26.68 -24.54
CA ARG A 486 5.42 26.05 -25.74
C ARG A 486 4.14 26.75 -26.18
N ARG A 487 4.26 27.99 -26.67
CA ARG A 487 3.14 28.82 -27.11
C ARG A 487 2.19 28.11 -28.08
N ASP A 488 2.72 27.43 -29.10
CA ASP A 488 1.88 26.77 -30.11
C ASP A 488 1.06 25.61 -29.51
N ALA A 489 1.61 24.91 -28.52
CA ALA A 489 0.91 23.82 -27.85
C ALA A 489 -0.23 24.36 -26.96
N LEU A 490 0.00 25.49 -26.27
CA LEU A 490 -1.02 26.19 -25.50
C LEU A 490 -2.20 26.62 -26.39
N VAL A 491 -1.92 27.25 -27.53
CA VAL A 491 -2.97 27.68 -28.48
C VAL A 491 -3.77 26.48 -29.00
N ARG A 492 -3.09 25.40 -29.39
CA ARG A 492 -3.76 24.17 -29.82
C ARG A 492 -4.63 23.57 -28.71
N GLN A 493 -4.16 23.58 -27.47
CA GLN A 493 -4.90 23.03 -26.34
C GLN A 493 -6.20 23.80 -26.06
N TYR A 494 -6.16 25.14 -26.14
CA TYR A 494 -7.37 25.96 -26.01
C TYR A 494 -8.36 25.74 -27.15
N GLY A 495 -7.85 25.63 -28.39
CA GLY A 495 -8.66 25.27 -29.56
C GLY A 495 -9.34 23.92 -29.39
N LEU A 496 -8.60 22.89 -28.96
CA LEU A 496 -9.14 21.55 -28.70
C LEU A 496 -10.26 21.58 -27.65
N CYS A 497 -10.04 22.25 -26.52
CA CYS A 497 -11.05 22.43 -25.48
C CYS A 497 -12.33 23.07 -26.04
N THR A 498 -12.18 24.17 -26.79
CA THR A 498 -13.30 24.90 -27.38
C THR A 498 -14.09 24.05 -28.37
N ASP A 499 -13.40 23.29 -29.21
CA ASP A 499 -14.02 22.43 -30.22
C ASP A 499 -14.76 21.25 -29.58
N LEU A 500 -14.17 20.60 -28.56
CA LEU A 500 -14.81 19.50 -27.83
C LEU A 500 -16.07 19.96 -27.09
N LEU A 501 -16.00 21.05 -26.32
CA LEU A 501 -17.16 21.60 -25.61
C LEU A 501 -18.31 21.98 -26.55
N ARG A 502 -17.97 22.50 -27.74
CA ARG A 502 -18.99 22.82 -28.75
C ARG A 502 -19.63 21.57 -29.34
N ARG A 503 -18.83 20.53 -29.64
CA ARG A 503 -19.30 19.31 -30.31
C ARG A 503 -20.10 18.40 -29.37
N GLU A 504 -19.62 18.21 -28.15
CA GLU A 504 -20.17 17.22 -27.21
C GLU A 504 -21.24 17.83 -26.28
N GLU A 505 -21.08 19.10 -25.88
CA GLU A 505 -21.95 19.74 -24.88
C GLU A 505 -22.70 20.98 -25.41
N ASN A 506 -22.49 21.35 -26.69
CA ASN A 506 -23.08 22.52 -27.34
C ASN A 506 -22.92 23.83 -26.54
N ARG A 507 -21.74 24.02 -25.92
CA ARG A 507 -21.44 25.23 -25.13
C ARG A 507 -20.05 25.79 -25.41
N ALA A 508 -19.85 27.03 -25.00
CA ALA A 508 -18.53 27.67 -24.99
C ALA A 508 -17.72 27.29 -23.74
N PRO A 509 -16.38 27.48 -23.76
CA PRO A 509 -15.55 27.39 -22.56
C PRO A 509 -16.07 28.27 -21.43
N ASP A 510 -15.88 27.81 -20.20
CA ASP A 510 -16.20 28.60 -19.02
C ASP A 510 -15.35 29.89 -18.95
N VAL A 511 -15.81 30.85 -18.15
CA VAL A 511 -15.14 32.15 -18.00
C VAL A 511 -13.70 31.99 -17.51
N ARG A 512 -13.42 31.00 -16.64
CA ARG A 512 -12.09 30.76 -16.06
C ARG A 512 -11.11 30.25 -17.12
N THR A 513 -11.55 29.36 -18.01
CA THR A 513 -10.78 28.81 -19.12
C THR A 513 -10.44 29.88 -20.14
N ALA A 514 -11.43 30.70 -20.52
CA ALA A 514 -11.24 31.81 -21.46
C ALA A 514 -10.38 32.95 -20.88
N GLN A 515 -10.47 33.23 -19.58
CA GLN A 515 -9.61 34.19 -18.89
C GLN A 515 -8.17 33.70 -18.82
N LEU A 516 -7.95 32.46 -18.36
CA LEU A 516 -6.61 31.87 -18.26
C LEU A 516 -5.88 31.92 -19.60
N TYR A 517 -6.53 31.52 -20.70
CA TYR A 517 -5.92 31.58 -22.03
C TYR A 517 -5.45 33.00 -22.39
N ARG A 518 -6.29 34.02 -22.17
CA ARG A 518 -5.95 35.42 -22.46
C ARG A 518 -4.79 35.91 -21.60
N GLU A 519 -4.77 35.57 -20.32
CA GLU A 519 -3.69 35.91 -19.39
C GLU A 519 -2.36 35.31 -19.84
N LEU A 520 -2.30 33.99 -20.04
CA LEU A 520 -1.07 33.31 -20.45
C LEU A 520 -0.54 33.82 -21.81
N MET A 521 -1.43 34.10 -22.76
CA MET A 521 -1.05 34.65 -24.07
C MET A 521 -0.58 36.11 -23.99
N THR A 522 -1.04 36.89 -23.01
CA THR A 522 -0.58 38.27 -22.80
C THR A 522 0.81 38.28 -22.17
N THR A 523 1.05 37.40 -21.19
CA THR A 523 2.35 37.30 -20.53
C THR A 523 3.44 36.80 -21.48
N LEU A 524 3.14 35.85 -22.38
CA LEU A 524 4.07 35.41 -23.44
C LEU A 524 4.41 36.51 -24.47
N ARG A 525 3.62 37.59 -24.55
CA ARG A 525 3.89 38.74 -25.42
C ARG A 525 4.82 39.77 -24.80
N GLN A 526 5.00 39.76 -23.48
CA GLN A 526 6.00 40.61 -22.82
C GLN A 526 7.36 39.89 -22.87
N PRO A 527 8.41 40.50 -23.43
CA PRO A 527 9.76 39.94 -23.30
C PRO A 527 10.12 39.81 -21.81
N LEU A 528 10.91 38.79 -21.47
CA LEU A 528 11.55 38.60 -20.16
C LEU A 528 12.59 39.72 -19.87
N ASP A 529 12.19 40.98 -19.97
CA ASP A 529 13.05 42.17 -19.81
C ASP A 529 12.84 42.80 -18.44
N ARG A 530 13.15 42.05 -17.36
CA ARG A 530 13.35 42.62 -16.01
C ARG A 530 14.36 41.83 -15.16
N ALA A 531 15.44 41.33 -15.77
CA ALA A 531 16.55 40.72 -15.00
C ALA A 531 17.97 41.16 -15.40
N GLN A 532 18.15 42.16 -16.28
CA GLN A 532 19.50 42.63 -16.65
C GLN A 532 19.76 44.14 -16.60
N ASP A 533 18.77 45.00 -16.36
CA ASP A 533 18.95 46.46 -16.46
C ASP A 533 19.32 47.20 -15.15
N THR A 534 19.78 46.49 -14.11
CA THR A 534 20.37 47.14 -12.91
C THR A 534 21.87 46.96 -12.75
N ALA A 535 22.60 46.46 -13.78
CA ALA A 535 24.05 46.28 -13.70
C ALA A 535 24.88 47.16 -14.66
N TRP A 536 24.26 48.09 -15.41
CA TRP A 536 24.96 48.91 -16.41
C TRP A 536 24.74 50.42 -16.24
N ASN A 537 24.80 50.90 -14.99
CA ASN A 537 25.01 52.33 -14.71
C ASN A 537 25.95 52.46 -13.51
N GLY A 538 27.25 52.51 -13.77
CA GLY A 538 28.25 52.75 -12.74
C GLY A 538 29.69 52.38 -13.11
N ASN A 539 30.22 52.90 -14.22
CA ASN A 539 31.64 53.28 -14.31
C ASN A 539 31.96 53.98 -15.63
N GLN A 540 31.75 55.30 -15.68
CA GLN A 540 32.55 56.23 -16.47
C GLN A 540 32.57 57.59 -15.77
N SER A 541 33.52 57.80 -14.85
CA SER A 541 34.41 58.98 -14.75
C SER A 541 35.31 58.86 -13.52
#